data_AF-A0A9R1FH74-F1
#
_entry.id   AF-A0A9R1FH74-F1
#
_cell.length_a   1.000
_cell.length_b   1.000
_cell.length_c   1.000
_cell.angle_alpha   90.00
_cell.angle_beta   90.00
_cell.angle_gamma   90.00
#
_symmetry.space_group_name_H-M   'P 1'
#
loop_
_entity.id
_entity.type
_entity.pdbx_description
1 polymer ?
#
loop_
_entity_poly.entity_id
_entity_poly.type
_entity_poly.pdbx_seq_one_letter_code
_entity_poly.pdbx_strand_id
1 'polypeptide(L)'
;MASNDGEGGEGWEAAVRAEMGGASWWDDPDGADLHARFKAFTGQRRDWPEPKLLFWKDLLLRVARRLRLCSAPAHLVTSVWFARPGGITPLCLPQVLEEMRADGEILLKSELIVPTAGGLYQLVRRVSQMAISRRPIVQEDILVFRSLVEERFEDIASQLRGSHWTSTCVITLTKFNSFFYGQEDAHAALCYLTQRGKARYLAIRKEDPVELQGVKFPLVSAHAPAVSKFDCDTLHLVWQEEKLQQQFDVLDRRWEISRRAALMSFKAGDKQGAFRYVRQSKLLSESRNKCTQLLERVEEVISLIASAESTKQVYEAIQIGMKAMKEHNVSIEDINTHLKEVDDLVAAQRKINVALESAPLDSLADEEDIEEEFRNLEAELEDKVSPVHVEEPEPVLHANDDSPEETVESLSNNLSSMKLGAM
;
A
#
# COMPACT_ATOMS: atom_id res chain seq x y z
N MET A 1 5.53 20.17 -4.78
CA MET A 1 5.49 20.64 -3.38
C MET A 1 4.06 21.03 -3.07
N ALA A 2 3.30 20.09 -2.51
CA ALA A 2 2.04 20.35 -1.82
C ALA A 2 2.10 19.45 -0.61
N SER A 3 2.34 20.06 0.55
CA SER A 3 2.39 19.39 1.83
C SER A 3 1.01 18.85 2.17
N ASN A 4 0.95 17.56 2.45
CA ASN A 4 -0.23 16.92 3.03
C ASN A 4 -0.15 17.05 4.57
N ASP A 5 -0.04 18.28 5.08
CA ASP A 5 0.18 18.58 6.51
C ASP A 5 -1.14 18.73 7.30
N GLY A 6 -2.27 18.25 6.77
CA GLY A 6 -3.60 18.47 7.35
C GLY A 6 -4.12 17.40 8.32
N GLU A 7 -3.69 16.14 8.23
CA GLU A 7 -4.29 15.03 9.01
C GLU A 7 -3.36 14.42 10.08
N GLY A 8 -2.10 14.85 10.16
CA GLY A 8 -1.11 14.27 11.09
C GLY A 8 -1.19 14.78 12.53
N GLY A 9 -1.91 15.88 12.78
CA GLY A 9 -1.90 16.59 14.07
C GLY A 9 -2.70 15.91 15.19
N GLU A 10 -3.82 15.25 14.88
CA GLU A 10 -4.76 14.77 15.90
C GLU A 10 -4.50 13.32 16.36
N GLY A 11 -3.82 12.52 15.54
CA GLY A 11 -3.66 11.08 15.78
C GLY A 11 -2.83 10.73 17.01
N TRP A 12 -1.74 11.47 17.26
CA TRP A 12 -0.84 11.19 18.39
C TRP A 12 -1.40 11.68 19.73
N GLU A 13 -2.10 12.82 19.77
CA GLU A 13 -2.79 13.28 20.98
C GLU A 13 -3.86 12.28 21.43
N ALA A 14 -4.68 11.81 20.47
CA ALA A 14 -5.68 10.79 20.73
C ALA A 14 -5.05 9.46 21.20
N ALA A 15 -3.93 9.05 20.59
CA ALA A 15 -3.23 7.85 20.97
C ALA A 15 -2.65 7.94 22.39
N VAL A 16 -2.02 9.06 22.72
CA VAL A 16 -1.46 9.31 24.05
C VAL A 16 -2.58 9.36 25.08
N ARG A 17 -3.67 10.10 24.84
CA ARG A 17 -4.82 10.16 25.75
C ARG A 17 -5.43 8.77 26.00
N ALA A 18 -5.53 7.94 24.96
CA ALA A 18 -6.04 6.58 25.08
C ALA A 18 -5.12 5.67 25.92
N GLU A 19 -3.80 5.76 25.73
CA GLU A 19 -2.83 4.97 26.51
C GLU A 19 -2.62 5.48 27.94
N MET A 20 -2.91 6.76 28.17
CA MET A 20 -2.94 7.39 29.49
C MET A 20 -4.24 7.09 30.26
N GLY A 21 -5.26 6.53 29.59
CA GLY A 21 -6.38 5.81 30.22
C GLY A 21 -7.11 6.57 31.33
N GLY A 22 -7.49 7.83 31.10
CA GLY A 22 -8.22 8.63 32.11
C GLY A 22 -7.44 8.82 33.41
N ALA A 23 -6.11 8.68 33.37
CA ALA A 23 -5.24 8.96 34.49
C ALA A 23 -5.52 10.39 34.99
N SER A 24 -6.12 10.50 36.17
CA SER A 24 -6.50 11.78 36.77
C SER A 24 -5.32 12.75 36.85
N TRP A 25 -4.10 12.24 37.05
CA TRP A 25 -2.87 13.04 37.06
C TRP A 25 -2.46 13.57 35.67
N TRP A 26 -2.87 12.92 34.58
CA TRP A 26 -2.59 13.42 33.24
C TRP A 26 -3.47 14.63 32.93
N ASP A 27 -4.74 14.62 33.34
CA ASP A 27 -5.65 15.73 33.06
C ASP A 27 -5.55 16.89 34.07
N ASP A 28 -4.89 16.68 35.20
CA ASP A 28 -4.62 17.71 36.22
C ASP A 28 -3.31 18.49 35.92
N PRO A 29 -3.38 19.74 35.41
CA PRO A 29 -2.20 20.54 35.09
C PRO A 29 -1.36 20.92 36.32
N ASP A 30 -1.97 21.02 37.50
CA ASP A 30 -1.31 21.44 38.74
C ASP A 30 -0.93 20.24 39.63
N GLY A 31 -1.24 19.03 39.18
CA GLY A 31 -1.00 17.79 39.91
C GLY A 31 0.49 17.57 40.22
N ALA A 32 0.80 17.28 41.48
CA ALA A 32 2.17 16.99 41.93
C ALA A 32 2.77 15.77 41.20
N ASP A 33 1.93 14.79 40.84
CA ASP A 33 2.31 13.58 40.12
C ASP A 33 2.75 13.86 38.68
N LEU A 34 2.06 14.77 37.98
CA LEU A 34 2.45 15.24 36.64
C LEU A 34 3.84 15.89 36.69
N HIS A 35 4.01 16.85 37.61
CA HIS A 35 5.27 17.56 37.81
C HIS A 35 6.41 16.59 38.16
N ALA A 36 6.16 15.61 39.04
CA ALA A 36 7.14 14.59 39.39
C ALA A 36 7.54 13.74 38.18
N ARG A 37 6.60 13.37 37.31
CA ARG A 37 6.85 12.55 36.10
C ARG A 37 7.54 13.34 34.98
N PHE A 38 7.30 14.64 34.87
CA PHE A 38 7.90 15.50 33.84
C PHE A 38 9.30 16.02 34.20
N LYS A 39 9.71 15.97 35.48
CA LYS A 39 11.07 16.33 35.89
C LYS A 39 12.14 15.46 35.23
N ALA A 40 13.30 16.05 34.94
CA ALA A 40 14.49 15.33 34.50
C ALA A 40 14.96 14.35 35.58
N PHE A 41 15.64 13.29 35.18
CA PHE A 41 16.38 12.46 36.13
C PHE A 41 17.62 13.22 36.61
N THR A 42 17.98 13.01 37.87
CA THR A 42 19.12 13.66 38.54
C THR A 42 20.05 12.59 39.09
N GLY A 43 21.35 12.87 39.18
CA GLY A 43 22.34 11.91 39.66
C GLY A 43 22.81 10.92 38.59
N GLN A 44 23.51 9.86 39.01
CA GLN A 44 23.99 8.81 38.13
C GLN A 44 22.85 7.85 37.77
N ARG A 45 23.02 7.04 36.71
CA ARG A 45 22.02 6.04 36.26
C ARG A 45 21.46 5.18 37.40
N ARG A 46 22.30 4.82 38.38
CA ARG A 46 21.92 3.99 39.54
C ARG A 46 20.95 4.68 40.50
N ASP A 47 20.86 6.00 40.43
CA ASP A 47 20.05 6.84 41.32
C ASP A 47 18.67 7.14 40.72
N TRP A 48 18.41 6.70 39.48
CA TRP A 48 17.18 6.98 38.79
C TRP A 48 16.02 6.13 39.34
N PRO A 49 14.81 6.70 39.52
CA PRO A 49 13.67 5.94 39.99
C PRO A 49 13.22 4.92 38.93
N GLU A 50 13.52 3.64 39.15
CA GLU A 50 13.19 2.53 38.24
C GLU A 50 11.71 2.52 37.81
N PRO A 51 10.71 2.73 38.70
CA PRO A 51 9.30 2.73 38.29
C PRO A 51 8.95 3.86 37.31
N LYS A 52 9.65 5.00 37.41
CA LYS A 52 9.42 6.15 36.50
C LYS A 52 10.07 5.91 35.14
N LEU A 53 11.26 5.32 35.13
CA LEU A 53 11.96 4.95 33.90
C LEU A 53 11.17 3.91 33.11
N LEU A 54 10.77 2.81 33.74
CA LEU A 54 9.95 1.76 33.12
C LEU A 54 8.60 2.31 32.62
N PHE A 55 7.94 3.15 33.41
CA PHE A 55 6.70 3.80 32.99
C PHE A 55 6.85 4.53 31.64
N TRP A 56 7.90 5.34 31.48
CA TRP A 56 8.12 6.09 30.25
C TRP A 56 8.52 5.19 29.08
N LYS A 57 9.38 4.18 29.31
CA LYS A 57 9.73 3.17 28.29
C LYS A 57 8.49 2.47 27.75
N ASP A 58 7.63 1.98 28.64
CA ASP A 58 6.44 1.24 28.24
C ASP A 58 5.42 2.15 27.55
N LEU A 59 5.24 3.38 28.06
CA LEU A 59 4.31 4.35 27.46
C LEU A 59 4.75 4.72 26.04
N LEU A 60 6.04 4.95 25.81
CA LEU A 60 6.60 5.21 24.48
C LEU A 60 6.26 4.09 23.50
N LEU A 61 6.50 2.84 23.89
CA LEU A 61 6.22 1.68 23.04
C LEU A 61 4.72 1.48 22.81
N ARG A 62 3.87 1.70 23.81
CA ARG A 62 2.41 1.60 23.65
C ARG A 62 1.85 2.67 22.71
N VAL A 63 2.28 3.92 22.85
CA VAL A 63 1.88 5.02 21.96
C VAL A 63 2.32 4.73 20.52
N ALA A 64 3.60 4.37 20.32
CA ALA A 64 4.11 4.02 19.01
C ALA A 64 3.37 2.82 18.37
N ARG A 65 3.05 1.79 19.17
CA ARG A 65 2.24 0.64 18.73
C ARG A 65 0.82 1.06 18.29
N ARG A 66 0.15 1.92 19.06
CA ARG A 66 -1.19 2.43 18.71
C ARG A 66 -1.17 3.26 17.43
N LEU A 67 -0.12 4.04 17.22
CA LEU A 67 0.11 4.79 15.98
C LEU A 67 0.56 3.91 14.82
N ARG A 68 0.84 2.63 15.06
CA ARG A 68 1.41 1.68 14.09
C ARG A 68 2.73 2.17 13.49
N LEU A 69 3.52 2.89 14.27
CA LEU A 69 4.83 3.42 13.88
C LEU A 69 5.95 2.48 14.37
N CYS A 70 6.81 2.04 13.45
CA CYS A 70 8.01 1.29 13.80
C CYS A 70 9.23 2.20 14.03
N SER A 71 9.14 3.45 13.59
CA SER A 71 10.18 4.46 13.70
C SER A 71 9.59 5.86 13.77
N ALA A 72 10.33 6.78 14.41
CA ALA A 72 9.94 8.17 14.54
C ALA A 72 11.18 9.07 14.69
N PRO A 73 11.15 10.32 14.19
CA PRO A 73 12.15 11.32 14.52
C PRO A 73 12.22 11.58 16.03
N ALA A 74 13.44 11.71 16.57
CA ALA A 74 13.67 11.90 18.00
C ALA A 74 12.98 13.17 18.55
N HIS A 75 12.99 14.26 17.78
CA HIS A 75 12.29 15.49 18.18
C HIS A 75 10.79 15.25 18.38
N LEU A 76 10.09 14.54 17.49
CA LEU A 76 8.65 14.26 17.66
C LEU A 76 8.37 13.51 18.96
N VAL A 77 9.20 12.52 19.28
CA VAL A 77 9.05 11.74 20.51
C VAL A 77 9.29 12.58 21.77
N THR A 78 10.32 13.41 21.75
CA THR A 78 10.71 14.23 22.93
C THR A 78 9.88 15.50 23.13
N SER A 79 9.43 16.14 22.04
CA SER A 79 8.87 17.49 22.08
C SER A 79 7.46 17.59 21.55
N VAL A 80 6.90 16.55 20.92
CA VAL A 80 5.55 16.58 20.34
C VAL A 80 4.63 15.59 21.04
N TRP A 81 4.94 14.28 21.03
CA TRP A 81 4.05 13.22 21.50
C TRP A 81 3.48 13.45 22.90
N PHE A 82 4.29 14.00 23.81
CA PHE A 82 3.90 14.23 25.20
C PHE A 82 3.86 15.72 25.56
N ALA A 83 3.82 16.59 24.54
CA ALA A 83 3.66 18.02 24.74
C ALA A 83 2.27 18.32 25.29
N ARG A 84 2.23 19.23 26.25
CA ARG A 84 1.00 19.74 26.86
C ARG A 84 0.73 21.16 26.36
N PRO A 85 -0.55 21.61 26.43
CA PRO A 85 -0.87 23.02 26.26
C PRO A 85 0.04 23.88 27.16
N GLY A 86 0.62 24.93 26.58
CA GLY A 86 1.64 25.75 27.26
C GLY A 86 3.09 25.30 27.04
N GLY A 87 3.34 24.30 26.18
CA GLY A 87 4.70 23.91 25.76
C GLY A 87 5.45 23.06 26.77
N ILE A 88 4.75 22.52 27.78
CA ILE A 88 5.35 21.66 28.81
C ILE A 88 5.61 20.28 28.20
N THR A 89 6.86 19.84 28.26
CA THR A 89 7.31 18.53 27.76
C THR A 89 8.07 17.77 28.84
N PRO A 90 8.05 16.42 28.85
CA PRO A 90 8.73 15.67 29.89
C PRO A 90 10.25 15.71 29.69
N LEU A 91 10.94 16.38 30.61
CA LEU A 91 12.39 16.62 30.56
C LEU A 91 13.25 15.37 30.75
N CYS A 92 12.64 14.24 31.12
CA CYS A 92 13.34 12.97 31.28
C CYS A 92 13.39 12.13 30.00
N LEU A 93 12.62 12.46 28.95
CA LEU A 93 12.56 11.65 27.73
C LEU A 93 13.92 11.47 27.04
N PRO A 94 14.79 12.49 26.90
CA PRO A 94 16.11 12.28 26.32
C PRO A 94 16.93 11.20 27.06
N GLN A 95 16.89 11.20 28.40
CA GLN A 95 17.56 10.19 29.21
C GLN A 95 16.91 8.80 29.06
N VAL A 96 15.57 8.74 28.97
CA VAL A 96 14.85 7.48 28.71
C VAL A 96 15.26 6.90 27.36
N LEU A 97 15.35 7.72 26.31
CA LEU A 97 15.72 7.27 24.96
C LEU A 97 17.17 6.77 24.89
N GLU A 98 18.10 7.46 25.56
CA GLU A 98 19.48 6.99 25.67
C GLU A 98 19.57 5.65 26.40
N GLU A 99 18.77 5.47 27.45
CA GLU A 99 18.69 4.20 28.16
C GLU A 99 18.10 3.08 27.29
N MET A 100 16.98 3.34 26.61
CA MET A 100 16.37 2.38 25.67
C MET A 100 17.35 2.00 24.55
N ARG A 101 18.19 2.93 24.11
CA ARG A 101 19.25 2.65 23.14
C ARG A 101 20.39 1.84 23.73
N ALA A 102 20.80 2.14 24.98
CA ALA A 102 21.81 1.36 25.69
C ALA A 102 21.36 -0.10 25.90
N ASP A 103 20.07 -0.31 26.13
CA ASP A 103 19.45 -1.64 26.27
C ASP A 103 19.18 -2.32 24.91
N GLY A 104 19.35 -1.60 23.80
CA GLY A 104 19.13 -2.11 22.45
C GLY A 104 17.66 -2.27 22.06
N GLU A 105 16.76 -1.61 22.77
CA GLU A 105 15.33 -1.48 22.45
C GLU A 105 15.09 -0.49 21.31
N ILE A 106 15.94 0.55 21.23
CA ILE A 106 15.93 1.55 20.16
C ILE A 106 17.26 1.53 19.40
N LEU A 107 17.19 1.68 18.09
CA LEU A 107 18.33 1.81 17.19
C LEU A 107 18.21 3.09 16.37
N LEU A 108 19.35 3.68 15.97
CA LEU A 108 19.32 4.82 15.06
C LEU A 108 19.30 4.34 13.61
N LYS A 109 18.42 4.89 12.76
CA LYS A 109 18.38 4.57 11.32
C LYS A 109 19.75 4.79 10.66
N SER A 110 20.45 5.84 11.07
CA SER A 110 21.81 6.19 10.63
C SER A 110 22.89 5.21 11.10
N GLU A 111 22.57 4.24 11.97
CA GLU A 111 23.42 3.09 12.30
C GLU A 111 23.06 1.84 11.48
N LEU A 112 21.82 1.69 11.01
CA LEU A 112 21.32 0.48 10.34
C LEU A 112 21.85 0.26 8.91
N ILE A 113 22.21 -0.96 8.53
CA ILE A 113 22.74 -1.22 7.18
C ILE A 113 21.73 -0.82 6.09
N VAL A 114 22.16 0.04 5.17
CA VAL A 114 21.36 0.47 4.02
C VAL A 114 21.38 -0.65 2.95
N PRO A 115 20.23 -1.28 2.64
CA PRO A 115 20.18 -2.44 1.74
C PRO A 115 20.55 -2.12 0.29
N THR A 116 20.26 -0.90 -0.16
CA THR A 116 20.55 -0.40 -1.52
C THR A 116 22.01 -0.01 -1.71
N ALA A 117 22.79 0.11 -0.62
CA ALA A 117 24.18 0.50 -0.70
C ALA A 117 25.05 -0.67 -1.19
N GLY A 118 26.13 -0.35 -1.92
CA GLY A 118 27.03 -1.35 -2.49
C GLY A 118 27.63 -2.30 -1.43
N GLY A 119 27.94 -3.54 -1.82
CA GLY A 119 28.37 -4.59 -0.90
C GLY A 119 29.56 -4.22 0.00
N LEU A 120 30.52 -3.43 -0.51
CA LEU A 120 31.64 -2.92 0.27
C LEU A 120 31.19 -1.95 1.38
N TYR A 121 30.25 -1.05 1.10
CA TYR A 121 29.69 -0.14 2.11
C TYR A 121 28.99 -0.92 3.22
N GLN A 122 28.21 -1.94 2.85
CA GLN A 122 27.55 -2.80 3.84
C GLN A 122 28.56 -3.54 4.72
N LEU A 123 29.67 -3.99 4.14
CA LEU A 123 30.73 -4.69 4.87
C LEU A 123 31.48 -3.75 5.82
N VAL A 124 31.86 -2.56 5.34
CA VAL A 124 32.46 -1.50 6.18
C VAL A 124 31.53 -1.11 7.33
N ARG A 125 30.22 -0.98 7.06
CA ARG A 125 29.23 -0.65 8.09
C ARG A 125 29.07 -1.75 9.13
N ARG A 126 29.07 -3.03 8.73
CA ARG A 126 29.08 -4.18 9.66
C ARG A 126 30.30 -4.18 10.57
N VAL A 127 31.48 -3.85 10.04
CA VAL A 127 32.72 -3.76 10.82
C VAL A 127 32.67 -2.56 11.78
N SER A 128 32.19 -1.40 11.32
CA SER A 128 32.04 -0.19 12.14
C SER A 128 31.06 -0.37 13.29
N GLN A 129 30.02 -1.22 13.15
CA GLN A 129 29.06 -1.51 14.21
C GLN A 129 29.64 -2.37 15.35
N MET A 130 30.75 -3.08 15.12
CA MET A 130 31.46 -3.79 16.19
C MET A 130 32.16 -2.81 17.14
N ALA A 131 32.41 -1.57 16.69
CA ALA A 131 32.73 -0.47 17.58
C ALA A 131 31.41 0.12 18.10
N ILE A 132 31.19 0.05 19.41
CA ILE A 132 30.01 0.63 20.06
C ILE A 132 30.03 2.15 19.81
N SER A 133 29.28 2.61 18.81
CA SER A 133 29.13 4.03 18.52
C SER A 133 28.29 4.66 19.63
N ARG A 134 28.95 5.22 20.63
CA ARG A 134 28.33 5.96 21.74
C ARG A 134 28.09 7.42 21.38
N ARG A 135 27.73 7.72 20.13
CA ARG A 135 27.31 9.08 19.79
C ARG A 135 25.97 9.35 20.48
N PRO A 136 25.71 10.54 21.04
CA PRO A 136 24.41 10.87 21.61
C PRO A 136 23.33 10.92 20.52
N ILE A 137 22.06 10.77 20.92
CA ILE A 137 20.89 10.96 20.06
C ILE A 137 20.72 12.45 19.77
N VAL A 138 20.64 12.80 18.49
CA VAL A 138 20.37 14.18 18.03
C VAL A 138 18.90 14.29 17.58
N GLN A 139 18.34 15.50 17.57
CA GLN A 139 16.93 15.74 17.25
C GLN A 139 16.52 15.27 15.84
N GLU A 140 17.44 15.31 14.88
CA GLU A 140 17.22 14.83 13.51
C GLU A 140 17.35 13.30 13.37
N ASP A 141 17.80 12.59 14.41
CA ASP A 141 17.92 11.14 14.33
C ASP A 141 16.55 10.47 14.25
N ILE A 142 16.43 9.46 13.39
CA ILE A 142 15.27 8.58 13.31
C ILE A 142 15.50 7.39 14.24
N LEU A 143 14.65 7.30 15.25
CA LEU A 143 14.60 6.21 16.21
C LEU A 143 13.83 5.04 15.60
N VAL A 144 14.38 3.83 15.69
CA VAL A 144 13.76 2.59 15.21
C VAL A 144 13.48 1.72 16.42
N PHE A 145 12.20 1.44 16.68
CA PHE A 145 11.74 0.65 17.82
C PHE A 145 11.82 -0.84 17.48
N ARG A 146 12.77 -1.55 18.11
CA ARG A 146 13.08 -2.94 17.80
C ARG A 146 11.87 -3.86 17.93
N SER A 147 11.17 -3.80 19.06
CA SER A 147 10.02 -4.66 19.35
C SER A 147 8.90 -4.46 18.33
N LEU A 148 8.62 -3.22 17.95
CA LEU A 148 7.56 -2.89 16.99
C LEU A 148 7.89 -3.38 15.58
N VAL A 149 9.15 -3.25 15.13
CA VAL A 149 9.57 -3.84 13.83
C VAL A 149 9.47 -5.35 13.86
N GLU A 150 9.84 -6.00 14.97
CA GLU A 150 9.75 -7.46 15.13
C GLU A 150 8.30 -7.96 15.17
N GLU A 151 7.42 -7.31 15.93
CA GLU A 151 5.97 -7.56 15.93
C GLU A 151 5.40 -7.40 14.52
N ARG A 152 5.73 -6.30 13.84
CA ARG A 152 5.24 -6.03 12.48
C ARG A 152 5.74 -7.05 11.46
N PHE A 153 6.96 -7.51 11.61
CA PHE A 153 7.51 -8.57 10.75
C PHE A 153 6.74 -9.87 10.90
N GLU A 154 6.41 -10.28 12.12
CA GLU A 154 5.60 -11.49 12.35
C GLU A 154 4.17 -11.32 11.82
N ASP A 155 3.57 -10.14 11.95
CA ASP A 155 2.27 -9.82 11.33
C ASP A 155 2.33 -9.99 9.81
N ILE A 156 3.35 -9.41 9.16
CA ILE A 156 3.54 -9.53 7.71
C ILE A 156 3.76 -10.99 7.32
N ALA A 157 4.61 -11.72 8.04
CA ALA A 157 4.84 -13.14 7.78
C ALA A 157 3.55 -13.96 7.94
N SER A 158 2.70 -13.64 8.92
CA SER A 158 1.41 -14.31 9.12
C SER A 158 0.44 -14.06 7.95
N GLN A 159 0.36 -12.82 7.46
CA GLN A 159 -0.47 -12.47 6.29
C GLN A 159 0.03 -13.16 5.02
N LEU A 160 1.35 -13.23 4.83
CA LEU A 160 1.96 -13.91 3.69
C LEU A 160 1.84 -15.43 3.77
N ARG A 161 1.87 -16.04 4.96
CA ARG A 161 1.56 -17.48 5.15
C ARG A 161 0.11 -17.83 4.83
N GLY A 162 -0.81 -16.88 4.93
CA GLY A 162 -2.21 -17.04 4.50
C GLY A 162 -2.38 -17.08 2.98
N SER A 163 -1.32 -16.88 2.20
CA SER A 163 -1.32 -16.92 0.74
C SER A 163 -0.61 -18.17 0.20
N HIS A 164 -0.29 -18.22 -1.10
CA HIS A 164 0.31 -19.38 -1.76
C HIS A 164 1.76 -19.72 -1.31
N TRP A 165 2.39 -18.91 -0.44
CA TRP A 165 3.79 -19.07 -0.03
C TRP A 165 3.99 -20.08 1.11
N THR A 166 4.85 -21.08 0.91
CA THR A 166 5.07 -22.16 1.90
C THR A 166 6.35 -22.00 2.73
N SER A 167 7.45 -21.53 2.13
CA SER A 167 8.79 -21.57 2.76
C SER A 167 9.49 -20.19 2.78
N THR A 168 9.58 -19.56 1.61
CA THR A 168 10.05 -18.19 1.43
C THR A 168 9.10 -17.44 0.52
N CYS A 169 8.98 -16.14 0.73
CA CYS A 169 8.13 -15.25 -0.06
C CYS A 169 8.98 -14.14 -0.67
N VAL A 170 8.64 -13.74 -1.90
CA VAL A 170 9.22 -12.57 -2.57
C VAL A 170 8.08 -11.60 -2.86
N ILE A 171 8.22 -10.36 -2.41
CA ILE A 171 7.24 -9.29 -2.66
C ILE A 171 7.90 -8.07 -3.28
N THR A 172 7.11 -7.27 -3.98
CA THR A 172 7.55 -5.95 -4.48
C THR A 172 7.79 -4.97 -3.34
N LEU A 173 8.65 -3.98 -3.57
CA LEU A 173 8.87 -2.92 -2.59
C LEU A 173 7.60 -2.08 -2.35
N THR A 174 6.75 -1.94 -3.37
CA THR A 174 5.43 -1.30 -3.27
C THR A 174 4.52 -2.02 -2.29
N LYS A 175 4.42 -3.35 -2.40
CA LYS A 175 3.66 -4.18 -1.45
C LYS A 175 4.30 -4.21 -0.06
N PHE A 176 5.62 -4.17 0.03
CA PHE A 176 6.29 -4.05 1.32
C PHE A 176 5.95 -2.73 2.02
N ASN A 177 5.99 -1.61 1.30
CA ASN A 177 5.71 -0.28 1.85
C ASN A 177 4.26 -0.14 2.33
N SER A 178 3.30 -0.83 1.70
CA SER A 178 1.88 -0.76 2.12
C SER A 178 1.62 -1.41 3.50
N PHE A 179 2.55 -2.20 4.02
CA PHE A 179 2.47 -2.72 5.39
C PHE A 179 2.87 -1.71 6.46
N PHE A 180 3.38 -0.52 6.11
CA PHE A 180 3.82 0.48 7.08
C PHE A 180 3.02 1.77 6.91
N TYR A 181 3.02 2.61 7.96
CA TYR A 181 2.30 3.88 7.94
C TYR A 181 2.86 4.85 6.88
N GLY A 182 4.14 4.75 6.56
CA GLY A 182 4.77 5.58 5.54
C GLY A 182 6.08 4.99 4.99
N GLN A 183 6.58 5.60 3.91
CA GLN A 183 7.77 5.12 3.20
C GLN A 183 9.04 5.18 4.05
N GLU A 184 9.20 6.24 4.86
CA GLU A 184 10.35 6.37 5.77
C GLU A 184 10.35 5.28 6.85
N ASP A 185 9.17 4.93 7.35
CA ASP A 185 8.98 3.87 8.35
C ASP A 185 9.28 2.48 7.77
N ALA A 186 8.74 2.21 6.57
CA ALA A 186 9.05 1.01 5.81
C ALA A 186 10.56 0.89 5.55
N HIS A 187 11.21 1.97 5.13
CA HIS A 187 12.64 1.95 4.84
C HIS A 187 13.49 1.69 6.08
N ALA A 188 13.15 2.30 7.22
CA ALA A 188 13.82 2.04 8.50
C ALA A 188 13.66 0.57 8.93
N ALA A 189 12.44 0.03 8.82
CA ALA A 189 12.17 -1.38 9.08
C ALA A 189 12.96 -2.31 8.13
N LEU A 190 13.03 -1.98 6.83
CA LEU A 190 13.80 -2.75 5.86
C LEU A 190 15.29 -2.79 6.20
N CYS A 191 15.88 -1.66 6.60
CA CYS A 191 17.27 -1.60 7.04
C CYS A 191 17.50 -2.50 8.26
N TYR A 192 16.60 -2.44 9.25
CA TYR A 192 16.67 -3.30 10.44
C TYR A 192 16.57 -4.78 10.10
N LEU A 193 15.56 -5.17 9.33
CA LEU A 193 15.31 -6.57 8.95
C LEU A 193 16.44 -7.15 8.10
N THR A 194 17.00 -6.34 7.19
CA THR A 194 18.16 -6.74 6.36
C THR A 194 19.39 -6.96 7.23
N GLN A 195 19.63 -6.06 8.19
CA GLN A 195 20.75 -6.19 9.13
C GLN A 195 20.62 -7.42 10.02
N ARG A 196 19.41 -7.73 10.50
CA ARG A 196 19.13 -8.95 11.28
C ARG A 196 19.11 -10.22 10.43
N GLY A 197 19.20 -10.10 9.10
CA GLY A 197 19.07 -11.23 8.19
C GLY A 197 17.67 -11.83 8.13
N LYS A 198 16.65 -11.11 8.63
CA LYS A 198 15.23 -11.48 8.55
C LYS A 198 14.59 -11.14 7.20
N ALA A 199 15.23 -10.28 6.41
CA ALA A 199 14.84 -9.99 5.04
C ALA A 199 16.06 -9.86 4.12
N ARG A 200 15.89 -10.06 2.82
CA ARG A 200 16.89 -9.71 1.79
C ARG A 200 16.29 -8.77 0.78
N TYR A 201 17.05 -7.74 0.43
CA TYR A 201 16.69 -6.81 -0.64
C TYR A 201 17.06 -7.38 -2.01
N LEU A 202 16.18 -7.14 -2.99
CA LEU A 202 16.30 -7.55 -4.37
C LEU A 202 16.18 -6.29 -5.26
N ALA A 203 17.05 -6.18 -6.26
CA ALA A 203 16.94 -5.15 -7.29
C ALA A 203 17.27 -5.76 -8.65
N ILE A 204 16.39 -5.52 -9.62
CA ILE A 204 16.53 -5.95 -11.01
C ILE A 204 16.65 -4.70 -11.86
N ARG A 205 17.84 -4.50 -12.44
CA ARG A 205 18.07 -3.49 -13.46
C ARG A 205 17.81 -4.14 -14.82
N LYS A 206 16.65 -3.84 -15.40
CA LYS A 206 16.34 -4.18 -16.79
C LYS A 206 16.53 -2.95 -17.68
N GLU A 207 16.43 -3.13 -18.99
CA GLU A 207 16.52 -2.07 -20.00
C GLU A 207 15.35 -1.05 -19.94
N ASP A 208 14.34 -1.31 -19.11
CA ASP A 208 13.30 -0.35 -18.72
C ASP A 208 13.86 0.76 -17.81
N PRO A 209 13.30 1.99 -17.87
CA PRO A 209 13.82 3.13 -17.09
C PRO A 209 13.60 2.99 -15.57
N VAL A 210 12.84 2.00 -15.10
CA VAL A 210 12.49 1.82 -13.68
C VAL A 210 13.12 0.54 -13.13
N GLU A 211 14.01 0.68 -12.15
CA GLU A 211 14.61 -0.43 -11.42
C GLU A 211 13.52 -1.15 -10.60
N LEU A 212 13.25 -2.43 -10.90
CA LEU A 212 12.27 -3.23 -10.16
C LEU A 212 12.91 -3.68 -8.83
N GLN A 213 12.31 -3.27 -7.72
CA GLN A 213 12.82 -3.53 -6.37
C GLN A 213 11.86 -4.43 -5.59
N GLY A 214 12.43 -5.31 -4.77
CA GLY A 214 11.67 -6.27 -3.99
C GLY A 214 12.37 -6.69 -2.71
N VAL A 215 11.65 -7.45 -1.89
CA VAL A 215 12.10 -7.94 -0.61
C VAL A 215 11.74 -9.42 -0.47
N LYS A 216 12.72 -10.24 -0.09
CA LYS A 216 12.57 -11.66 0.21
C LYS A 216 12.44 -11.90 1.71
N PHE A 217 11.43 -12.66 2.09
CA PHE A 217 11.09 -13.04 3.46
C PHE A 217 11.22 -14.54 3.67
N PRO A 218 11.75 -14.99 4.82
CA PRO A 218 11.56 -16.35 5.27
C PRO A 218 10.20 -16.48 5.97
N LEU A 219 9.44 -17.52 5.66
CA LEU A 219 8.19 -17.81 6.34
C LEU A 219 8.33 -18.88 7.43
N VAL A 220 9.30 -19.80 7.28
CA VAL A 220 9.53 -20.91 8.22
C VAL A 220 10.84 -20.75 8.99
N SER A 221 11.87 -20.20 8.33
CA SER A 221 13.19 -19.99 8.92
C SER A 221 13.28 -18.67 9.69
N ALA A 222 14.13 -18.62 10.71
CA ALA A 222 14.46 -17.38 11.41
C ALA A 222 15.29 -16.41 10.54
N HIS A 223 16.00 -16.93 9.52
CA HIS A 223 16.86 -16.14 8.64
C HIS A 223 16.52 -16.35 7.17
N ALA A 224 16.57 -15.26 6.41
CA ALA A 224 16.32 -15.22 4.98
C ALA A 224 17.52 -15.84 4.23
N PRO A 225 17.28 -16.86 3.37
CA PRO A 225 18.34 -17.48 2.58
C PRO A 225 18.93 -16.48 1.57
N ALA A 226 20.09 -16.83 1.00
CA ALA A 226 20.73 -16.01 -0.01
C ALA A 226 19.80 -15.77 -1.22
N VAL A 227 19.97 -14.60 -1.84
CA VAL A 227 19.29 -14.25 -3.08
C VAL A 227 19.84 -15.11 -4.20
N SER A 228 18.94 -15.77 -4.93
CA SER A 228 19.20 -16.56 -6.11
C SER A 228 18.67 -15.84 -7.36
N LYS A 229 19.12 -16.27 -8.55
CA LYS A 229 18.58 -15.76 -9.81
C LYS A 229 17.07 -16.00 -9.93
N PHE A 230 16.59 -17.12 -9.41
CA PHE A 230 15.17 -17.46 -9.39
C PHE A 230 14.34 -16.48 -8.58
N ASP A 231 14.88 -15.93 -7.47
CA ASP A 231 14.16 -14.92 -6.69
C ASP A 231 13.90 -13.64 -7.52
N CYS A 232 14.80 -13.30 -8.45
CA CYS A 232 14.59 -12.19 -9.37
C CYS A 232 13.50 -12.52 -10.40
N ASP A 233 13.48 -13.74 -10.94
CA ASP A 233 12.45 -14.18 -11.88
C ASP A 233 11.07 -14.24 -11.17
N THR A 234 11.03 -14.71 -9.93
CA THR A 234 9.84 -14.68 -9.07
C THR A 234 9.39 -13.25 -8.79
N LEU A 235 10.29 -12.34 -8.45
CA LEU A 235 9.95 -10.92 -8.25
C LEU A 235 9.33 -10.31 -9.51
N HIS A 236 9.85 -10.66 -10.69
CA HIS A 236 9.27 -10.21 -11.95
C HIS A 236 7.85 -10.78 -12.16
N LEU A 237 7.62 -12.07 -11.88
CA LEU A 237 6.28 -12.67 -11.95
C LEU A 237 5.29 -12.02 -10.98
N VAL A 238 5.68 -11.81 -9.72
CA VAL A 238 4.84 -11.12 -8.71
C VAL A 238 4.53 -9.68 -9.14
N TRP A 239 5.50 -8.98 -9.73
CA TRP A 239 5.24 -7.65 -10.28
C TRP A 239 4.27 -7.67 -11.46
N GLN A 240 4.35 -8.69 -12.33
CA GLN A 240 3.41 -8.87 -13.44
C GLN A 240 1.99 -9.15 -12.95
N GLU A 241 1.85 -10.02 -11.95
CA GLU A 241 0.58 -10.29 -11.25
C GLU A 241 -0.02 -8.98 -10.72
N GLU A 242 0.75 -8.17 -9.97
CA GLU A 242 0.30 -6.88 -9.45
C GLU A 242 -0.12 -5.90 -10.56
N LYS A 243 0.60 -5.90 -11.70
CA LYS A 243 0.26 -5.05 -12.85
C LYS A 243 -1.01 -5.52 -13.56
N LEU A 244 -1.17 -6.82 -13.76
CA LEU A 244 -2.38 -7.40 -14.33
C LEU A 244 -3.59 -7.16 -13.43
N GLN A 245 -3.43 -7.25 -12.10
CA GLN A 245 -4.50 -6.96 -11.15
C GLN A 245 -4.95 -5.50 -11.23
N GLN A 246 -4.00 -4.56 -11.30
CA GLN A 246 -4.32 -3.14 -11.51
C GLN A 246 -5.10 -2.90 -12.80
N GLN A 247 -4.76 -3.61 -13.89
CA GLN A 247 -5.49 -3.51 -15.16
C GLN A 247 -6.89 -4.11 -15.04
N PHE A 248 -7.03 -5.27 -14.39
CA PHE A 248 -8.31 -5.88 -14.12
C PHE A 248 -9.24 -4.93 -13.35
N ASP A 249 -8.75 -4.31 -12.28
CA ASP A 249 -9.55 -3.38 -11.45
C ASP A 249 -10.04 -2.17 -12.27
N VAL A 250 -9.22 -1.67 -13.20
CA VAL A 250 -9.63 -0.58 -14.12
C VAL A 250 -10.70 -1.05 -15.10
N LEU A 251 -10.54 -2.23 -15.68
CA LEU A 251 -11.53 -2.82 -16.60
C LEU A 251 -12.85 -3.09 -15.89
N ASP A 252 -12.81 -3.65 -14.67
CA ASP A 252 -13.99 -3.99 -13.89
C ASP A 252 -14.78 -2.74 -13.49
N ARG A 253 -14.09 -1.67 -13.05
CA ARG A 253 -14.73 -0.36 -12.81
C ARG A 253 -15.38 0.22 -14.07
N ARG A 254 -14.68 0.18 -15.21
CA ARG A 254 -15.21 0.68 -16.49
C ARG A 254 -16.41 -0.13 -16.96
N TRP A 255 -16.36 -1.44 -16.80
CA TRP A 255 -17.45 -2.36 -17.10
C TRP A 255 -18.69 -2.01 -16.26
N GLU A 256 -18.54 -1.87 -14.95
CA GLU A 256 -19.66 -1.53 -14.05
C GLU A 256 -20.24 -0.14 -14.32
N ILE A 257 -19.40 0.86 -14.66
CA ILE A 257 -19.86 2.19 -15.08
C ILE A 257 -20.68 2.08 -16.37
N SER A 258 -20.19 1.36 -17.38
CA SER A 258 -20.92 1.19 -18.66
C SER A 258 -22.25 0.47 -18.46
N ARG A 259 -22.32 -0.52 -17.55
CA ARG A 259 -23.53 -1.25 -17.20
C ARG A 259 -24.57 -0.33 -16.55
N ARG A 260 -24.16 0.49 -15.58
CA ARG A 260 -25.03 1.49 -14.95
C ARG A 260 -25.49 2.56 -15.94
N ALA A 261 -24.61 3.03 -16.82
CA ALA A 261 -24.96 4.01 -17.84
C ALA A 261 -25.97 3.46 -18.86
N ALA A 262 -25.87 2.17 -19.21
CA ALA A 262 -26.85 1.48 -20.06
C ALA A 262 -28.24 1.49 -19.42
N LEU A 263 -28.33 1.12 -18.14
CA LEU A 263 -29.59 1.10 -17.39
C LEU A 263 -30.19 2.50 -17.26
N MET A 264 -29.38 3.51 -16.95
CA MET A 264 -29.82 4.90 -16.85
C MET A 264 -30.36 5.43 -18.20
N SER A 265 -29.67 5.13 -19.30
CA SER A 265 -30.11 5.54 -20.65
C SER A 265 -31.39 4.84 -21.06
N PHE A 266 -31.54 3.55 -20.69
CA PHE A 266 -32.77 2.78 -20.91
C PHE A 266 -33.95 3.35 -20.13
N LYS A 267 -33.77 3.62 -18.83
CA LYS A 267 -34.80 4.25 -17.97
C LYS A 267 -35.19 5.65 -18.44
N ALA A 268 -34.27 6.38 -19.07
CA ALA A 268 -34.52 7.68 -19.69
C ALA A 268 -35.23 7.58 -21.06
N GLY A 269 -35.45 6.39 -21.59
CA GLY A 269 -36.08 6.16 -22.90
C GLY A 269 -35.13 6.34 -24.10
N ASP A 270 -33.84 6.60 -23.87
CA ASP A 270 -32.81 6.66 -24.91
C ASP A 270 -32.33 5.24 -25.25
N LYS A 271 -33.10 4.58 -26.13
CA LYS A 271 -32.77 3.23 -26.61
C LYS A 271 -31.36 3.22 -27.23
N GLN A 272 -31.03 4.14 -28.13
CA GLN A 272 -29.75 4.13 -28.86
C GLN A 272 -28.54 4.31 -27.93
N GLY A 273 -28.64 5.22 -26.95
CA GLY A 273 -27.62 5.39 -25.92
C GLY A 273 -27.46 4.14 -25.05
N ALA A 274 -28.57 3.51 -24.65
CA ALA A 274 -28.56 2.28 -23.86
C ALA A 274 -27.86 1.13 -24.61
N PHE A 275 -28.22 0.92 -25.87
CA PHE A 275 -27.60 -0.05 -26.78
C PHE A 275 -26.08 0.13 -26.91
N ARG A 276 -25.64 1.39 -27.06
CA ARG A 276 -24.21 1.72 -27.15
C ARG A 276 -23.46 1.28 -25.89
N TYR A 277 -24.02 1.54 -24.72
CA TYR A 277 -23.41 1.17 -23.44
C TYR A 277 -23.45 -0.35 -23.18
N VAL A 278 -24.50 -1.07 -23.60
CA VAL A 278 -24.53 -2.55 -23.53
C VAL A 278 -23.46 -3.18 -24.42
N ARG A 279 -23.29 -2.69 -25.65
CA ARG A 279 -22.24 -3.19 -26.54
C ARG A 279 -20.84 -2.92 -25.96
N GLN A 280 -20.65 -1.75 -25.35
CA GLN A 280 -19.41 -1.41 -24.67
C GLN A 280 -19.15 -2.32 -23.45
N SER A 281 -20.16 -2.63 -22.65
CA SER A 281 -20.02 -3.51 -21.49
C SER A 281 -19.68 -4.95 -21.91
N LYS A 282 -20.27 -5.47 -22.99
CA LYS A 282 -19.92 -6.79 -23.55
C LYS A 282 -18.43 -6.87 -23.94
N LEU A 283 -17.91 -5.87 -24.65
CA LEU A 283 -16.49 -5.83 -25.03
C LEU A 283 -15.56 -5.74 -23.81
N LEU A 284 -15.93 -4.93 -22.81
CA LEU A 284 -15.17 -4.84 -21.56
C LEU A 284 -15.21 -6.17 -20.78
N SER A 285 -16.33 -6.90 -20.80
CA SER A 285 -16.46 -8.23 -20.20
C SER A 285 -15.54 -9.25 -20.86
N GLU A 286 -15.44 -9.28 -22.19
CA GLU A 286 -14.51 -10.15 -22.90
C GLU A 286 -13.04 -9.84 -22.55
N SER A 287 -12.68 -8.56 -22.48
CA SER A 287 -11.34 -8.14 -22.06
C SER A 287 -11.06 -8.50 -20.61
N ARG A 288 -12.04 -8.34 -19.72
CA ARG A 288 -11.96 -8.73 -18.31
C ARG A 288 -11.70 -10.24 -18.19
N ASN A 289 -12.45 -11.06 -18.91
CA ASN A 289 -12.31 -12.52 -18.88
C ASN A 289 -10.92 -12.98 -19.37
N LYS A 290 -10.38 -12.35 -20.42
CA LYS A 290 -8.99 -12.60 -20.86
C LYS A 290 -7.98 -12.26 -19.77
N CYS A 291 -8.15 -11.11 -19.10
CA CYS A 291 -7.27 -10.69 -18.01
C CYS A 291 -7.35 -11.67 -16.81
N THR A 292 -8.54 -12.12 -16.44
CA THR A 292 -8.75 -13.13 -15.39
C THR A 292 -8.00 -14.43 -15.70
N GLN A 293 -8.14 -14.95 -16.94
CA GLN A 293 -7.43 -16.17 -17.34
C GLN A 293 -5.90 -16.04 -17.28
N LEU A 294 -5.37 -14.84 -17.56
CA LEU A 294 -3.93 -14.58 -17.43
C LEU A 294 -3.49 -14.50 -15.96
N LEU A 295 -4.29 -13.83 -15.12
CA LEU A 295 -4.05 -13.75 -13.67
C LEU A 295 -4.02 -15.15 -13.04
N GLU A 296 -5.04 -15.97 -13.28
CA GLU A 296 -5.13 -17.34 -12.75
C GLU A 296 -3.89 -18.19 -13.12
N ARG A 297 -3.39 -18.04 -14.35
CA ARG A 297 -2.17 -18.73 -14.80
C ARG A 297 -0.92 -18.24 -14.08
N VAL A 298 -0.76 -16.92 -13.92
CA VAL A 298 0.40 -16.36 -13.23
C VAL A 298 0.38 -16.79 -11.75
N GLU A 299 -0.78 -16.74 -11.10
CA GLU A 299 -0.99 -17.22 -9.73
C GLU A 299 -0.67 -18.71 -9.58
N GLU A 300 -1.09 -19.55 -10.53
CA GLU A 300 -0.76 -20.98 -10.56
C GLU A 300 0.77 -21.19 -10.62
N VAL A 301 1.45 -20.47 -11.51
CA VAL A 301 2.92 -20.54 -11.63
C VAL A 301 3.61 -20.11 -10.34
N ILE A 302 3.15 -19.01 -9.72
CA ILE A 302 3.71 -18.54 -8.45
C ILE A 302 3.46 -19.58 -7.35
N SER A 303 2.30 -20.22 -7.30
CA SER A 303 1.97 -21.30 -6.36
C SER A 303 2.86 -22.54 -6.54
N LEU A 304 3.15 -22.93 -7.79
CA LEU A 304 4.09 -24.00 -8.10
C LEU A 304 5.53 -23.67 -7.66
N ILE A 305 5.97 -22.42 -7.86
CA ILE A 305 7.27 -21.95 -7.37
C ILE A 305 7.31 -21.97 -5.84
N ALA A 306 6.24 -21.52 -5.20
CA ALA A 306 6.14 -21.43 -3.76
C ALA A 306 6.10 -22.79 -3.05
N SER A 307 5.57 -23.83 -3.70
CA SER A 307 5.53 -25.21 -3.20
C SER A 307 6.77 -26.03 -3.58
N ALA A 308 7.63 -25.51 -4.46
CA ALA A 308 8.84 -26.20 -4.85
C ALA A 308 9.86 -26.26 -3.69
N GLU A 309 10.19 -27.48 -3.27
CA GLU A 309 11.14 -27.73 -2.17
C GLU A 309 12.61 -27.67 -2.62
N SER A 310 12.85 -27.86 -3.92
CA SER A 310 14.19 -27.85 -4.52
C SER A 310 14.34 -26.84 -5.65
N THR A 311 15.55 -26.33 -5.84
CA THR A 311 15.90 -25.40 -6.92
C THR A 311 15.65 -25.99 -8.31
N LYS A 312 15.73 -27.33 -8.46
CA LYS A 312 15.39 -28.02 -9.71
C LYS A 312 13.90 -27.94 -10.00
N GLN A 313 13.05 -28.17 -8.99
CA GLN A 313 11.60 -28.01 -9.13
C GLN A 313 11.20 -26.56 -9.39
N VAL A 314 11.89 -25.59 -8.77
CA VAL A 314 11.69 -24.16 -9.08
C VAL A 314 11.98 -23.87 -10.56
N TYR A 315 13.09 -24.39 -11.08
CA TYR A 315 13.44 -24.24 -12.50
C TYR A 315 12.38 -24.87 -13.42
N GLU A 316 11.95 -26.09 -13.13
CA GLU A 316 10.90 -26.78 -13.89
C GLU A 316 9.57 -26.02 -13.85
N ALA A 317 9.15 -25.52 -12.68
CA ALA A 317 7.95 -24.70 -12.52
C ALA A 317 8.02 -23.40 -13.32
N ILE A 318 9.17 -22.70 -13.28
CA ILE A 318 9.39 -21.48 -14.07
C ILE A 318 9.34 -21.80 -15.57
N GLN A 319 9.99 -22.87 -16.03
CA GLN A 319 9.99 -23.23 -17.45
C GLN A 319 8.59 -23.63 -17.94
N ILE A 320 7.84 -24.39 -17.14
CA ILE A 320 6.44 -24.72 -17.43
C ILE A 320 5.61 -23.44 -17.48
N GLY A 321 5.78 -22.54 -16.52
CA GLY A 321 5.10 -21.24 -16.49
C GLY A 321 5.45 -20.36 -17.70
N MET A 322 6.73 -20.26 -18.07
CA MET A 322 7.17 -19.53 -19.25
C MET A 322 6.61 -20.10 -20.54
N LYS A 323 6.56 -21.44 -20.66
CA LYS A 323 5.99 -22.12 -21.83
C LYS A 323 4.47 -21.89 -21.91
N ALA A 324 3.76 -21.99 -20.78
CA ALA A 324 2.33 -21.70 -20.71
C ALA A 324 2.02 -20.22 -21.02
N MET A 325 2.82 -19.27 -20.51
CA MET A 325 2.68 -17.84 -20.83
C MET A 325 2.92 -17.57 -22.33
N LYS A 326 3.88 -18.29 -22.96
CA LYS A 326 4.20 -18.16 -24.38
C LYS A 326 3.14 -18.77 -25.31
N GLU A 327 2.51 -19.88 -24.92
CA GLU A 327 1.41 -20.51 -25.67
C GLU A 327 0.14 -19.65 -25.69
N HIS A 328 0.05 -18.65 -24.80
CA HIS A 328 -1.06 -17.68 -24.72
C HIS A 328 -0.69 -16.26 -25.19
N ASN A 329 0.34 -16.08 -26.03
CA ASN A 329 0.76 -14.78 -26.59
C ASN A 329 1.09 -13.70 -25.55
N VAL A 330 1.69 -14.07 -24.42
CA VAL A 330 2.21 -13.08 -23.47
C VAL A 330 3.73 -12.98 -23.63
N SER A 331 4.16 -12.29 -24.70
CA SER A 331 5.48 -11.66 -24.69
C SER A 331 5.41 -10.33 -23.93
N ILE A 332 6.51 -9.92 -23.33
CA ILE A 332 6.60 -8.75 -22.44
C ILE A 332 6.41 -7.44 -23.22
N GLU A 333 6.89 -7.38 -24.47
CA GLU A 333 6.57 -6.28 -25.39
C GLU A 333 5.11 -6.32 -25.85
N ASP A 334 4.51 -7.52 -25.91
CA ASP A 334 3.15 -7.70 -26.41
C ASP A 334 2.12 -7.13 -25.43
N ILE A 335 2.29 -7.15 -24.11
CA ILE A 335 1.28 -6.57 -23.19
C ILE A 335 1.12 -5.05 -23.38
N ASN A 336 2.23 -4.31 -23.51
CA ASN A 336 2.19 -2.86 -23.79
C ASN A 336 1.73 -2.57 -25.23
N THR A 337 2.08 -3.45 -26.18
CA THR A 337 1.62 -3.34 -27.58
C THR A 337 0.13 -3.67 -27.69
N HIS A 338 -0.37 -4.65 -26.94
CA HIS A 338 -1.78 -5.05 -26.85
C HIS A 338 -2.60 -4.00 -26.10
N LEU A 339 -2.05 -3.29 -25.11
CA LEU A 339 -2.69 -2.12 -24.49
C LEU A 339 -2.81 -0.95 -25.47
N LYS A 340 -1.76 -0.70 -26.26
CA LYS A 340 -1.80 0.29 -27.33
C LYS A 340 -2.78 -0.12 -28.42
N GLU A 341 -2.80 -1.39 -28.82
CA GLU A 341 -3.79 -1.95 -29.73
C GLU A 341 -5.21 -1.90 -29.15
N VAL A 342 -5.41 -2.06 -27.83
CA VAL A 342 -6.73 -1.93 -27.18
C VAL A 342 -7.18 -0.48 -27.11
N ASP A 343 -6.32 0.48 -26.76
CA ASP A 343 -6.64 1.90 -26.83
C ASP A 343 -6.86 2.36 -28.28
N ASP A 344 -6.08 1.83 -29.23
CA ASP A 344 -6.24 2.05 -30.66
C ASP A 344 -7.50 1.39 -31.20
N LEU A 345 -7.91 0.22 -30.70
CA LEU A 345 -9.17 -0.46 -31.03
C LEU A 345 -10.37 0.27 -30.41
N VAL A 346 -10.26 0.77 -29.18
CA VAL A 346 -11.29 1.62 -28.54
C VAL A 346 -11.40 2.96 -29.26
N ALA A 347 -10.30 3.54 -29.72
CA ALA A 347 -10.28 4.78 -30.50
C ALA A 347 -10.75 4.58 -31.95
N ALA A 348 -10.37 3.47 -32.59
CA ALA A 348 -10.85 3.08 -33.91
C ALA A 348 -12.34 2.74 -33.87
N GLN A 349 -12.81 2.05 -32.82
CA GLN A 349 -14.23 1.76 -32.64
C GLN A 349 -15.05 3.01 -32.30
N ARG A 350 -14.50 4.02 -31.59
CA ARG A 350 -15.15 5.34 -31.48
C ARG A 350 -15.31 6.01 -32.85
N LYS A 351 -14.29 5.94 -33.71
CA LYS A 351 -14.37 6.46 -35.08
C LYS A 351 -15.36 5.67 -35.95
N ILE A 352 -15.43 4.34 -35.78
CA ILE A 352 -16.42 3.47 -36.46
C ILE A 352 -17.83 3.74 -35.91
N ASN A 353 -18.00 4.02 -34.63
CA ASN A 353 -19.30 4.34 -34.02
C ASN A 353 -19.80 5.72 -34.47
N VAL A 354 -18.93 6.72 -34.62
CA VAL A 354 -19.26 8.01 -35.26
C VAL A 354 -19.67 7.82 -36.73
N ALA A 355 -19.06 6.86 -37.43
CA ALA A 355 -19.45 6.51 -38.80
C ALA A 355 -20.77 5.70 -38.85
N LEU A 356 -21.05 4.86 -37.85
CA LEU A 356 -22.30 4.09 -37.73
C LEU A 356 -23.49 4.95 -37.28
N GLU A 357 -23.26 6.00 -36.48
CA GLU A 357 -24.27 7.05 -36.18
C GLU A 357 -24.74 7.79 -37.45
N SER A 358 -23.98 7.71 -38.55
CA SER A 358 -24.35 8.29 -39.85
C SER A 358 -25.00 7.30 -40.83
N ALA A 359 -25.16 6.02 -40.45
CA ALA A 359 -25.80 5.00 -41.29
C ALA A 359 -27.27 4.77 -40.87
N PRO A 360 -28.23 4.68 -41.82
CA PRO A 360 -29.63 4.42 -41.49
C PRO A 360 -29.82 3.05 -40.83
N LEU A 361 -30.36 3.04 -39.62
CA LEU A 361 -30.69 1.86 -38.81
C LEU A 361 -31.96 1.18 -39.31
N ASP A 362 -31.82 0.24 -40.24
CA ASP A 362 -32.96 -0.62 -40.65
C ASP A 362 -32.57 -2.10 -40.75
N SER A 363 -31.44 -2.50 -40.13
CA SER A 363 -31.02 -3.89 -40.18
C SER A 363 -30.31 -4.35 -38.90
N LEU A 364 -31.05 -5.18 -38.14
CA LEU A 364 -30.57 -6.38 -37.45
C LEU A 364 -29.96 -6.24 -36.04
N ALA A 365 -30.81 -5.90 -35.08
CA ALA A 365 -30.90 -6.63 -33.81
C ALA A 365 -32.38 -6.63 -33.41
N ASP A 366 -32.99 -7.81 -33.25
CA ASP A 366 -34.41 -7.94 -32.89
C ASP A 366 -34.65 -7.25 -31.54
N GLU A 367 -35.51 -6.22 -31.48
CA GLU A 367 -35.78 -5.41 -30.27
C GLU A 367 -36.06 -6.26 -29.01
N GLU A 368 -36.56 -7.47 -29.18
CA GLU A 368 -36.92 -8.43 -28.14
C GLU A 368 -35.69 -9.01 -27.40
N ASP A 369 -34.58 -9.29 -28.09
CA ASP A 369 -33.32 -9.78 -27.50
C ASP A 369 -32.73 -8.75 -26.54
N ILE A 370 -32.96 -7.47 -26.84
CA ILE A 370 -32.32 -6.37 -26.11
C ILE A 370 -33.13 -6.00 -24.88
N GLU A 371 -34.46 -6.02 -24.97
CA GLU A 371 -35.31 -5.90 -23.77
C GLU A 371 -35.09 -7.06 -22.79
N GLU A 372 -34.82 -8.27 -23.28
CA GLU A 372 -34.43 -9.40 -22.42
C GLU A 372 -33.07 -9.18 -21.76
N GLU A 373 -32.07 -8.72 -22.50
CA GLU A 373 -30.77 -8.35 -21.91
C GLU A 373 -30.89 -7.23 -20.88
N PHE A 374 -31.77 -6.24 -21.09
CA PHE A 374 -32.01 -5.18 -20.10
C PHE A 374 -32.69 -5.70 -18.84
N ARG A 375 -33.70 -6.58 -18.96
CA ARG A 375 -34.32 -7.23 -17.80
C ARG A 375 -33.29 -8.04 -17.00
N ASN A 376 -32.39 -8.74 -17.69
CA ASN A 376 -31.30 -9.47 -17.04
C ASN A 376 -30.31 -8.53 -16.35
N LEU A 377 -29.93 -7.42 -16.99
CA LEU A 377 -29.02 -6.42 -16.41
C LEU A 377 -29.63 -5.71 -15.18
N GLU A 378 -30.93 -5.42 -15.20
CA GLU A 378 -31.64 -4.82 -14.06
C GLU A 378 -31.68 -5.79 -12.87
N ALA A 379 -32.02 -7.07 -13.11
CA ALA A 379 -32.02 -8.09 -12.06
C ALA A 379 -30.61 -8.32 -11.46
N GLU A 380 -29.56 -8.36 -12.28
CA GLU A 380 -28.17 -8.54 -11.80
C GLU A 380 -27.62 -7.31 -11.03
N LEU A 381 -28.20 -6.13 -11.24
CA LEU A 381 -27.86 -4.91 -10.51
C LEU A 381 -28.67 -4.78 -9.21
N GLU A 382 -29.95 -5.17 -9.20
CA GLU A 382 -30.78 -5.21 -7.99
C GLU A 382 -30.28 -6.25 -6.98
N ASP A 383 -29.77 -7.40 -7.44
CA ASP A 383 -29.17 -8.42 -6.56
C ASP A 383 -27.87 -7.93 -5.89
N LYS A 384 -27.16 -6.99 -6.52
CA LYS A 384 -26.01 -6.28 -5.91
C LYS A 384 -26.43 -5.11 -5.01
N VAL A 385 -27.71 -4.70 -5.01
CA VAL A 385 -28.23 -3.52 -4.30
C VAL A 385 -29.48 -3.92 -3.48
N SER A 386 -29.33 -4.69 -2.38
CA SER A 386 -30.15 -4.58 -1.16
C SER A 386 -29.79 -5.60 -0.06
N PRO A 387 -29.89 -5.26 1.26
CA PRO A 387 -29.74 -3.93 1.86
C PRO A 387 -28.82 -3.92 3.10
N VAL A 388 -27.96 -2.90 3.20
CA VAL A 388 -27.66 -2.27 4.51
C VAL A 388 -28.79 -1.28 4.76
N HIS A 389 -29.43 -1.44 5.91
CA HIS A 389 -30.56 -0.67 6.42
C HIS A 389 -30.45 0.84 6.17
N VAL A 390 -31.44 1.41 5.47
CA VAL A 390 -31.66 2.87 5.40
C VAL A 390 -32.99 3.13 6.09
N GLU A 391 -32.92 3.76 7.26
CA GLU A 391 -34.07 4.43 7.87
C GLU A 391 -34.57 5.54 6.93
N GLU A 392 -35.88 5.55 6.75
CA GLU A 392 -36.67 6.53 6.03
C GLU A 392 -36.50 7.94 6.66
N PRO A 393 -36.28 8.99 5.86
CA PRO A 393 -36.57 10.36 6.29
C PRO A 393 -37.83 10.90 5.60
N GLU A 394 -38.72 11.45 6.44
CA GLU A 394 -39.93 12.22 6.13
C GLU A 394 -39.68 13.50 5.28
N PRO A 395 -40.75 14.11 4.71
CA PRO A 395 -40.65 14.96 3.52
C PRO A 395 -40.38 16.46 3.77
N VAL A 396 -39.52 17.00 2.89
CA VAL A 396 -39.49 18.30 2.17
C VAL A 396 -39.81 19.60 2.93
N LEU A 397 -38.83 20.53 2.95
CA LEU A 397 -39.06 21.96 2.68
C LEU A 397 -37.91 22.59 1.86
N HIS A 398 -38.33 23.46 0.93
CA HIS A 398 -37.64 24.13 -0.18
C HIS A 398 -36.42 25.01 0.19
N ALA A 399 -35.40 25.13 -0.69
CA ALA A 399 -35.35 26.12 -1.79
C ALA A 399 -33.92 26.29 -2.38
N ASN A 400 -33.89 26.48 -3.71
CA ASN A 400 -32.88 27.12 -4.57
C ASN A 400 -31.66 26.32 -5.08
N ASP A 401 -31.83 25.86 -6.32
CA ASP A 401 -31.05 26.25 -7.53
C ASP A 401 -29.51 26.24 -7.42
N ASP A 402 -28.90 25.13 -7.86
CA ASP A 402 -27.66 25.18 -8.65
C ASP A 402 -27.49 23.90 -9.50
N SER A 403 -27.14 24.11 -10.76
CA SER A 403 -27.01 23.10 -11.83
C SER A 403 -25.73 22.26 -11.69
N PRO A 404 -25.74 20.94 -11.99
CA PRO A 404 -24.55 20.09 -11.92
C PRO A 404 -23.60 20.19 -13.12
N GLU A 405 -23.84 21.07 -14.10
CA GLU A 405 -22.97 21.20 -15.29
C GLU A 405 -21.58 21.80 -14.99
N GLU A 406 -21.36 22.46 -13.85
CA GLU A 406 -20.08 23.14 -13.54
C GLU A 406 -18.96 22.20 -13.04
N THR A 407 -19.31 20.97 -12.65
CA THR A 407 -18.32 20.04 -12.07
C THR A 407 -17.46 19.32 -13.12
N VAL A 408 -17.91 19.26 -14.37
CA VAL A 408 -17.25 18.49 -15.44
C VAL A 408 -16.18 19.33 -16.16
N GLU A 409 -16.35 20.64 -16.27
CA GLU A 409 -15.32 21.53 -16.84
C GLU A 409 -14.12 21.73 -15.91
N SER A 410 -14.33 21.64 -14.60
CA SER A 410 -13.27 21.76 -13.59
C SER A 410 -12.25 20.61 -13.65
N LEU A 411 -12.67 19.42 -14.08
CA LEU A 411 -11.79 18.24 -14.20
C LEU A 411 -11.03 18.22 -15.54
N SER A 412 -11.61 18.76 -16.61
CA SER A 412 -11.00 18.81 -17.94
C SER A 412 -9.85 19.83 -18.03
N ASN A 413 -9.96 20.93 -17.27
CA ASN A 413 -8.91 21.97 -17.24
C ASN A 413 -7.65 21.55 -16.47
N ASN A 414 -7.77 20.66 -15.49
CA ASN A 414 -6.62 20.16 -14.71
C ASN A 414 -5.78 19.10 -15.46
N LEU A 415 -6.36 18.41 -16.46
CA LEU A 415 -5.63 17.48 -17.33
C LEU A 415 -4.90 18.18 -18.47
N SER A 416 -5.38 19.36 -18.86
CA SER A 416 -4.82 20.15 -19.97
C SER A 416 -3.54 20.89 -19.57
N SER A 417 -3.37 21.23 -18.29
CA SER A 417 -2.20 21.95 -17.77
C SER A 417 -0.96 21.07 -17.55
N MET A 418 -1.08 19.73 -17.63
CA MET A 418 0.06 18.82 -17.48
C MET A 418 0.75 18.46 -18.81
N LYS A 419 0.24 18.93 -19.97
CA LYS A 419 0.75 18.54 -21.30
C LYS A 419 1.54 19.61 -22.05
N LEU A 420 1.84 20.74 -21.42
CA LEU A 420 2.69 21.79 -21.99
C LEU A 420 3.81 22.15 -21.01
N GLY A 421 4.90 21.38 -21.11
CA GLY A 421 6.11 21.56 -20.31
C GLY A 421 7.23 20.61 -20.73
N ALA A 422 7.40 20.42 -22.03
CA ALA A 422 8.55 19.73 -22.62
C ALA A 422 8.92 20.41 -23.93
N MET A 423 9.61 21.54 -23.81
CA MET A 423 10.66 21.98 -24.72
C MET A 423 11.80 22.52 -23.88
#